data_AF-A0A9E7DIU1-F1
#
_entry.id   AF-A0A9E7DIU1-F1
#
_cell.length_a   1.000
_cell.length_b   1.000
_cell.length_c   1.000
_cell.angle_alpha   90.00
_cell.angle_beta   90.00
_cell.angle_gamma   90.00
#
_symmetry.space_group_name_H-M   'P 1'
#
loop_
_entity.id
_entity.type
_entity.pdbx_description
1 polymer ?
#
loop_
_entity_poly.entity_id
_entity_poly.type
_entity_poly.pdbx_seq_one_letter_code
_entity_poly.pdbx_strand_id
1 'polypeptide(L)'
;MQNTDLNEMLQIRRQKLKDLQDQGKNPFKIEKFNPDHHTTDITDNFEEFEGKEVTLAGRVMSKRGHGKISFMDIQDMKGRIQILSKIDELGEEAYKIISYLDMGDIVGVEGEVFKTQSGEISIKAKKLTLLSKSLQILPEKWHGLKDPDLRYRQRYVDLIVNPEVKETFLLRNKIIKKIREFLDNLGYLEVETPILGNIAGGANARPFLTHHNALNIDMSLRIANELYLKRLIVGGFDKVYEMGKMFRNEGMDARHNPEFTNIELYEAYADYNDMMEITENLVAYVAKEVLGTTKVEYQGKTIDFTPPWRRIKMQDAVKEHTGVDFDKINTDEEALEVAKEHKLEIKPGMTRGHVISEMFEEFCEQYMDQPTFIIGHPVEISPLAKRNPDDPRITNRFEAFANCWEIANAFSELNDPIDQRERFEEQLRQKEYGDDEAHPMDEDFLNAIEVGLPPTGGLGIGVDRLIILLTNQASIRDVIFFPTMKPIGADPNAEAAPKASTKADEKIDFSKVEIEPLFKDMVDFDTFSKSDFRAVKVKECSAVPKSKKLLKFVLDDGTGEDRVILSGIHEYYEPEELVGKTLIAIVNLPPRAMMGIDSCGMLLSAIHEEEGKEKLHLLMVDNHIPAGAKLY
;
A
#
# COMPACT_ATOMS: atom_id res chain seq x y z
N MET A 1 -7.07 -41.67 -15.72
CA MET A 1 -5.87 -41.35 -16.52
C MET A 1 -5.24 -40.13 -15.87
N GLN A 2 -4.45 -40.37 -14.83
CA GLN A 2 -3.80 -39.34 -14.01
C GLN A 2 -2.32 -39.31 -14.39
N ASN A 3 -1.77 -38.11 -14.58
CA ASN A 3 -0.41 -37.78 -15.02
C ASN A 3 -0.07 -38.05 -16.50
N THR A 4 -0.74 -37.34 -17.41
CA THR A 4 0.00 -36.77 -18.56
C THR A 4 0.85 -35.63 -18.00
N ASP A 5 2.15 -35.56 -18.31
CA ASP A 5 3.03 -34.52 -17.80
C ASP A 5 2.46 -33.14 -18.20
N LEU A 6 2.27 -32.24 -17.23
CA LEU A 6 1.78 -30.87 -17.49
C LEU A 6 2.59 -30.21 -18.61
N ASN A 7 3.89 -30.51 -18.67
CA ASN A 7 4.79 -30.03 -19.71
C ASN A 7 4.42 -30.59 -21.10
N GLU A 8 4.10 -31.87 -21.22
CA GLU A 8 3.64 -32.49 -22.48
C GLU A 8 2.34 -31.84 -22.97
N MET A 9 1.38 -31.58 -22.08
CA MET A 9 0.13 -30.92 -22.46
C MET A 9 0.35 -29.48 -22.94
N LEU A 10 1.27 -28.73 -22.32
CA LEU A 10 1.66 -27.39 -22.79
C LEU A 10 2.36 -27.46 -24.15
N GLN A 11 3.21 -28.45 -24.38
CA GLN A 11 3.86 -28.69 -25.68
C GLN A 11 2.83 -29.01 -26.77
N ILE A 12 1.84 -29.86 -26.49
CA ILE A 12 0.75 -30.20 -27.42
C ILE A 12 -0.03 -28.93 -27.81
N ARG A 13 -0.38 -28.06 -26.84
CA ARG A 13 -1.09 -26.80 -27.14
C ARG A 13 -0.28 -25.87 -28.03
N ARG A 14 1.04 -25.80 -27.82
CA ARG A 14 1.96 -25.00 -28.66
C ARG A 14 2.09 -25.59 -30.06
N GLN A 15 2.17 -26.91 -30.19
CA GLN A 15 2.23 -27.58 -31.49
C GLN A 15 0.93 -27.35 -32.27
N LYS A 16 -0.24 -27.49 -31.64
CA LYS A 16 -1.53 -27.15 -32.26
C LYS A 16 -1.58 -25.72 -32.80
N LEU A 17 -1.06 -24.75 -32.04
CA LEU A 17 -0.97 -23.36 -32.51
C LEU A 17 -0.06 -23.24 -33.74
N LYS A 18 1.11 -23.89 -33.71
CA LYS A 18 2.04 -23.88 -34.83
C LYS A 18 1.40 -24.48 -36.08
N ASP A 19 0.74 -25.62 -35.97
CA ASP A 19 0.05 -26.27 -37.09
C ASP A 19 -1.03 -25.37 -37.70
N LEU A 20 -1.79 -24.64 -36.86
CA LEU A 20 -2.76 -23.64 -37.32
C LEU A 20 -2.08 -22.48 -38.06
N GLN A 21 -0.94 -22.01 -37.58
CA GLN A 21 -0.17 -20.95 -38.22
C GLN A 21 0.39 -21.39 -39.58
N ASP A 22 0.96 -22.59 -39.65
CA ASP A 22 1.51 -23.19 -40.87
C ASP A 22 0.43 -23.42 -41.93
N GLN A 23 -0.82 -23.68 -41.51
CA GLN A 23 -2.00 -23.77 -42.38
C GLN A 23 -2.60 -22.42 -42.76
N GLY A 24 -2.00 -21.29 -42.35
CA GLY A 24 -2.53 -19.95 -42.60
C GLY A 24 -3.77 -19.59 -41.75
N LYS A 25 -4.12 -20.40 -40.76
CA LYS A 25 -5.27 -20.25 -39.85
C LYS A 25 -4.86 -19.70 -38.48
N ASN A 26 -3.93 -18.73 -38.45
CA ASN A 26 -3.44 -18.15 -37.20
C ASN A 26 -4.57 -17.36 -36.50
N PRO A 27 -5.07 -17.82 -35.33
CA PRO A 27 -6.18 -17.15 -34.65
C PRO A 27 -5.81 -15.73 -34.18
N PHE A 28 -4.53 -15.48 -33.90
CA PHE A 28 -4.04 -14.17 -33.44
C PHE A 28 -3.91 -13.11 -34.54
N LYS A 29 -4.23 -13.44 -35.81
CA LYS A 29 -4.43 -12.44 -36.87
C LYS A 29 -5.84 -11.86 -36.88
N ILE A 30 -6.77 -12.45 -36.12
CA ILE A 30 -8.14 -11.95 -36.01
C ILE A 30 -8.14 -10.84 -34.97
N GLU A 31 -8.24 -9.60 -35.44
CA GLU A 31 -8.27 -8.42 -34.56
C GLU A 31 -9.68 -8.11 -34.06
N LYS A 32 -10.72 -8.55 -34.77
CA LYS A 32 -12.12 -8.21 -34.49
C LYS A 32 -13.07 -9.38 -34.75
N PHE A 33 -14.01 -9.56 -33.83
CA PHE A 33 -15.18 -10.44 -33.97
C PHE A 33 -16.39 -9.68 -33.40
N ASN A 34 -17.56 -9.78 -34.04
CA ASN A 34 -18.75 -9.00 -33.69
C ASN A 34 -19.84 -9.91 -33.11
N PRO A 35 -19.80 -10.26 -31.81
CA PRO A 35 -20.94 -10.90 -31.17
C PRO A 35 -22.13 -9.92 -31.13
N ASP A 36 -23.34 -10.44 -31.34
CA ASP A 36 -24.58 -9.67 -31.32
C ASP A 36 -25.38 -9.86 -30.02
N HIS A 37 -25.11 -10.95 -29.28
CA HIS A 37 -25.76 -11.26 -28.01
C HIS A 37 -24.75 -11.79 -26.98
N HIS A 38 -25.19 -11.82 -25.71
CA HIS A 38 -24.56 -12.61 -24.66
C HIS A 38 -25.34 -13.90 -24.38
N THR A 39 -24.67 -14.84 -23.72
CA THR A 39 -25.24 -16.15 -23.37
C THR A 39 -26.57 -16.03 -22.62
N THR A 40 -26.66 -15.15 -21.61
CA THR A 40 -27.88 -15.00 -20.81
C THR A 40 -29.00 -14.27 -21.54
N ASP A 41 -28.68 -13.43 -22.53
CA ASP A 41 -29.71 -12.77 -23.34
C ASP A 41 -30.60 -13.81 -24.04
N ILE A 42 -30.00 -14.95 -24.41
CA ILE A 42 -30.66 -16.08 -25.07
C ILE A 42 -31.29 -17.02 -24.05
N THR A 43 -30.59 -17.40 -22.98
CA THR A 43 -31.13 -18.38 -22.01
C THR A 43 -32.32 -17.85 -21.24
N ASP A 44 -32.31 -16.56 -20.91
CA ASP A 44 -33.36 -15.93 -20.11
C ASP A 44 -34.61 -15.59 -20.95
N ASN A 45 -34.45 -15.49 -22.28
CA ASN A 45 -35.52 -15.11 -23.22
C ASN A 45 -35.71 -16.15 -24.33
N PHE A 46 -35.52 -17.44 -24.04
CA PHE A 46 -35.46 -18.52 -25.04
C PHE A 46 -36.64 -18.51 -26.04
N GLU A 47 -37.86 -18.27 -25.57
CA GLU A 47 -39.07 -18.27 -26.43
C GLU A 47 -38.99 -17.24 -27.56
N GLU A 48 -38.26 -16.13 -27.34
CA GLU A 48 -38.04 -15.11 -28.37
C GLU A 48 -36.92 -15.49 -29.33
N PHE A 49 -36.02 -16.37 -28.93
CA PHE A 49 -34.80 -16.71 -29.65
C PHE A 49 -34.86 -18.06 -30.37
N GLU A 50 -35.78 -18.96 -30.01
CA GLU A 50 -35.88 -20.29 -30.62
C GLU A 50 -35.96 -20.21 -32.16
N GLY A 51 -35.05 -20.93 -32.83
CA GLY A 51 -34.92 -20.94 -34.29
C GLY A 51 -34.26 -19.70 -34.91
N LYS A 52 -33.87 -18.69 -34.12
CA LYS A 52 -33.14 -17.51 -34.62
C LYS A 52 -31.64 -17.78 -34.72
N GLU A 53 -31.01 -17.09 -35.67
CA GLU A 53 -29.55 -17.05 -35.77
C GLU A 53 -28.97 -16.01 -34.81
N VAL A 54 -27.88 -16.37 -34.16
CA VAL A 54 -27.15 -15.53 -33.20
C VAL A 54 -25.64 -15.70 -33.39
N THR A 55 -24.90 -14.67 -33.01
CA THR A 55 -23.44 -14.62 -33.01
C THR A 55 -22.91 -14.38 -31.60
N LEU A 56 -22.20 -15.36 -31.05
CA LEU A 56 -21.65 -15.31 -29.70
C LEU A 56 -20.13 -15.46 -29.74
N ALA A 57 -19.46 -14.98 -28.70
CA ALA A 57 -18.06 -15.29 -28.44
C ALA A 57 -17.86 -15.65 -26.97
N GLY A 58 -17.02 -16.64 -26.71
CA GLY A 58 -16.78 -17.09 -25.34
C GLY A 58 -15.60 -18.04 -25.22
N ARG A 59 -15.21 -18.27 -23.97
CA ARG A 59 -14.16 -19.21 -23.58
C ARG A 59 -14.73 -20.63 -23.52
N VAL A 60 -14.08 -21.59 -24.15
CA VAL A 60 -14.42 -23.01 -24.06
C VAL A 60 -14.15 -23.50 -22.64
N MET A 61 -15.22 -23.80 -21.89
CA MET A 61 -15.16 -24.30 -20.51
C MET A 61 -15.23 -25.83 -20.45
N SER A 62 -15.88 -26.45 -21.43
CA SER A 62 -15.94 -27.90 -21.56
C SER A 62 -16.01 -28.28 -23.04
N LYS A 63 -15.55 -29.49 -23.36
CA LYS A 63 -15.65 -30.06 -24.70
C LYS A 63 -15.80 -31.57 -24.58
N ARG A 64 -16.84 -32.11 -25.22
CA ARG A 64 -17.17 -33.54 -25.25
C ARG A 64 -17.68 -33.92 -26.63
N GLY A 65 -17.42 -35.13 -27.09
CA GLY A 65 -17.88 -35.57 -28.41
C GLY A 65 -17.01 -36.65 -29.02
N HIS A 66 -17.58 -37.39 -29.96
CA HIS A 66 -16.89 -38.43 -30.70
C HIS A 66 -17.42 -38.51 -32.14
N GLY A 67 -16.54 -38.70 -33.11
CA GLY A 67 -16.91 -38.77 -34.52
C GLY A 67 -17.52 -37.47 -35.05
N LYS A 68 -18.75 -37.56 -35.56
CA LYS A 68 -19.43 -36.51 -36.35
C LYS A 68 -20.13 -35.42 -35.54
N ILE A 69 -20.16 -35.56 -34.21
CA ILE A 69 -20.86 -34.64 -33.30
C ILE A 69 -19.95 -34.26 -32.13
N SER A 70 -19.91 -32.97 -31.82
CA SER A 70 -19.22 -32.41 -30.66
C SER A 70 -20.10 -31.39 -29.94
N PHE A 71 -20.00 -31.37 -28.62
CA PHE A 71 -20.62 -30.40 -27.74
C PHE A 71 -19.52 -29.63 -26.99
N MET A 72 -19.70 -28.33 -26.85
CA MET A 72 -18.82 -27.46 -26.08
C MET A 72 -19.65 -26.49 -25.26
N ASP A 73 -19.26 -26.23 -24.01
CA ASP A 73 -19.87 -25.14 -23.26
C ASP A 73 -18.93 -23.94 -23.36
N ILE A 74 -19.44 -22.80 -23.83
CA ILE A 74 -18.69 -21.55 -23.88
C ILE A 74 -19.16 -20.60 -22.78
N GLN A 75 -18.23 -19.85 -22.20
CA GLN A 75 -18.50 -18.83 -21.18
C GLN A 75 -18.15 -17.45 -21.71
N ASP A 76 -19.08 -16.50 -21.60
CA ASP A 76 -18.85 -15.10 -21.92
C ASP A 76 -18.89 -14.23 -20.65
N MET A 77 -19.15 -12.92 -20.80
CA MET A 77 -19.25 -12.03 -19.65
C MET A 77 -20.49 -12.31 -18.79
N LYS A 78 -21.60 -12.82 -19.31
CA LYS A 78 -22.83 -12.97 -18.52
C LYS A 78 -23.05 -14.38 -18.01
N GLY A 79 -22.61 -15.40 -18.73
CA GLY A 79 -22.94 -16.78 -18.38
C GLY A 79 -22.31 -17.82 -19.29
N ARG A 80 -23.00 -18.95 -19.41
CA ARG A 80 -22.58 -20.12 -20.20
C ARG A 80 -23.69 -20.58 -21.11
N ILE A 81 -23.33 -21.08 -22.29
CA ILE A 81 -24.26 -21.74 -23.20
C ILE A 81 -23.60 -22.93 -23.88
N GLN A 82 -24.39 -23.96 -24.16
CA GLN A 82 -23.95 -25.15 -24.88
C GLN A 82 -23.94 -24.88 -26.40
N ILE A 83 -22.90 -25.34 -27.07
CA ILE A 83 -22.71 -25.28 -28.50
C ILE A 83 -22.72 -26.71 -29.04
N LEU A 84 -23.62 -27.00 -29.97
CA LEU A 84 -23.65 -28.24 -30.74
C LEU A 84 -22.98 -28.01 -32.09
N SER A 85 -21.94 -28.77 -32.38
CA SER A 85 -21.26 -28.77 -33.68
C SER A 85 -21.41 -30.12 -34.36
N LYS A 86 -21.87 -30.13 -35.61
CA LYS A 86 -22.05 -31.34 -36.43
C LYS A 86 -21.28 -31.22 -37.73
N ILE A 87 -20.68 -32.32 -38.19
CA ILE A 87 -19.95 -32.33 -39.47
C ILE A 87 -20.85 -32.00 -40.66
N ASP A 88 -22.10 -32.46 -40.62
CA ASP A 88 -23.08 -32.25 -41.71
C ASP A 88 -23.54 -30.78 -41.80
N GLU A 89 -23.36 -30.00 -40.73
CA GLU A 89 -23.73 -28.58 -40.66
C GLU A 89 -22.54 -27.67 -40.95
N LEU A 90 -21.36 -27.99 -40.39
CA LEU A 90 -20.14 -27.18 -40.57
C LEU A 90 -19.39 -27.51 -41.87
N GLY A 91 -19.56 -28.72 -42.41
CA GLY A 91 -18.72 -29.30 -43.45
C GLY A 91 -17.42 -29.90 -42.91
N GLU A 92 -16.86 -30.88 -43.63
CA GLU A 92 -15.70 -31.66 -43.17
C GLU A 92 -14.46 -30.80 -42.85
N GLU A 93 -14.12 -29.83 -43.72
CA GLU A 93 -12.93 -28.99 -43.55
C GLU A 93 -13.05 -28.02 -42.37
N ALA A 94 -14.23 -27.42 -42.15
CA ALA A 94 -14.43 -26.51 -41.02
C ALA A 94 -14.52 -27.30 -39.70
N TYR A 95 -15.14 -28.49 -39.71
CA TYR A 95 -15.26 -29.34 -38.52
C TYR A 95 -13.90 -29.79 -37.97
N LYS A 96 -12.86 -29.90 -38.81
CA LYS A 96 -11.49 -30.20 -38.37
C LYS A 96 -10.96 -29.23 -37.31
N ILE A 97 -11.45 -27.97 -37.25
CA ILE A 97 -11.02 -27.02 -36.20
C ILE A 97 -11.27 -27.56 -34.79
N ILE A 98 -12.30 -28.40 -34.62
CA ILE A 98 -12.67 -28.95 -33.31
C ILE A 98 -11.55 -29.81 -32.73
N SER A 99 -10.72 -30.50 -33.52
CA SER A 99 -9.59 -31.27 -32.98
C SER A 99 -8.48 -30.36 -32.41
N TYR A 100 -8.38 -29.11 -32.90
CA TYR A 100 -7.44 -28.10 -32.42
C TYR A 100 -7.95 -27.33 -31.19
N LEU A 101 -9.26 -27.33 -30.94
CA LEU A 101 -9.85 -26.68 -29.77
C LEU A 101 -9.57 -27.45 -28.48
N ASP A 102 -9.15 -26.71 -27.47
CA ASP A 102 -8.95 -27.16 -26.10
C ASP A 102 -9.73 -26.27 -25.11
N MET A 103 -9.95 -26.78 -23.90
CA MET A 103 -10.47 -25.97 -22.81
C MET A 103 -9.58 -24.74 -22.58
N GLY A 104 -10.21 -23.59 -22.38
CA GLY A 104 -9.55 -22.28 -22.23
C GLY A 104 -9.45 -21.47 -23.52
N ASP A 105 -9.57 -22.09 -24.70
CA ASP A 105 -9.59 -21.36 -25.97
C ASP A 105 -10.78 -20.40 -26.05
N ILE A 106 -10.63 -19.28 -26.75
CA ILE A 106 -11.72 -18.34 -27.03
C ILE A 106 -12.21 -18.57 -28.44
N VAL A 107 -13.51 -18.78 -28.61
CA VAL A 107 -14.15 -19.08 -29.89
C VAL A 107 -15.28 -18.10 -30.17
N GLY A 108 -15.50 -17.83 -31.45
CA GLY A 108 -16.69 -17.19 -31.99
C GLY A 108 -17.60 -18.23 -32.62
N VAL A 109 -18.90 -18.14 -32.39
CA VAL A 109 -19.92 -19.07 -32.89
C VAL A 109 -21.02 -18.27 -33.57
N GLU A 110 -21.34 -18.64 -34.80
CA GLU A 110 -22.55 -18.20 -35.50
C GLU A 110 -23.44 -19.44 -35.66
N GLY A 111 -24.69 -19.38 -35.24
CA GLY A 111 -25.55 -20.56 -35.26
C GLY A 111 -26.98 -20.30 -34.83
N GLU A 112 -27.78 -21.36 -34.84
CA GLU A 112 -29.22 -21.30 -34.58
C GLU A 112 -29.53 -21.74 -33.14
N VAL A 113 -30.34 -20.96 -32.43
CA VAL A 113 -30.79 -21.27 -31.08
C VAL A 113 -31.81 -22.41 -31.12
N PHE A 114 -31.61 -23.44 -30.31
CA PHE A 114 -32.53 -24.56 -30.20
C PHE A 114 -32.48 -25.19 -28.80
N LYS A 115 -33.37 -26.15 -28.54
CA LYS A 115 -33.36 -26.95 -27.32
C LYS A 115 -32.99 -28.40 -27.65
N THR A 116 -32.06 -28.97 -26.89
CA THR A 116 -31.69 -30.39 -27.02
C THR A 116 -32.80 -31.30 -26.50
N GLN A 117 -32.70 -32.60 -26.78
CA GLN A 117 -33.66 -33.60 -26.25
C GLN A 117 -33.69 -33.64 -24.72
N SER A 118 -32.59 -33.28 -24.05
CA SER A 118 -32.51 -33.17 -22.58
C SER A 118 -33.07 -31.86 -22.03
N GLY A 119 -33.57 -30.97 -22.89
CA GLY A 119 -34.14 -29.69 -22.49
C GLY A 119 -33.13 -28.55 -22.33
N GLU A 120 -31.83 -28.80 -22.59
CA GLU A 120 -30.77 -27.79 -22.47
C GLU A 120 -30.80 -26.84 -23.67
N ILE A 121 -30.83 -25.52 -23.41
CA ILE A 121 -30.78 -24.47 -24.43
C ILE A 121 -29.37 -24.46 -25.05
N SER A 122 -29.31 -24.47 -26.38
CA SER A 122 -28.07 -24.66 -27.12
C SER A 122 -28.04 -23.83 -28.40
N ILE A 123 -26.82 -23.61 -28.91
CA ILE A 123 -26.59 -23.06 -30.25
C ILE A 123 -26.12 -24.18 -31.17
N LYS A 124 -26.86 -24.44 -32.25
CA LYS A 124 -26.44 -25.31 -33.33
C LYS A 124 -25.51 -24.52 -34.25
N ALA A 125 -24.20 -24.75 -34.13
CA ALA A 125 -23.18 -23.98 -34.83
C ALA A 125 -23.24 -24.19 -36.36
N LYS A 126 -23.40 -23.09 -37.09
CA LYS A 126 -23.25 -23.01 -38.56
C LYS A 126 -21.85 -22.55 -38.96
N LYS A 127 -21.19 -21.78 -38.08
CA LYS A 127 -19.78 -21.40 -38.22
C LYS A 127 -19.12 -21.32 -36.84
N LEU A 128 -17.88 -21.79 -36.78
CA LEU A 128 -17.08 -21.83 -35.57
C LEU A 128 -15.68 -21.29 -35.89
N THR A 129 -15.27 -20.24 -35.18
CA THR A 129 -14.01 -19.54 -35.40
C THR A 129 -13.18 -19.58 -34.12
N LEU A 130 -11.95 -20.10 -34.17
CA LEU A 130 -11.00 -19.95 -33.06
C LEU A 130 -10.45 -18.53 -33.07
N LEU A 131 -10.72 -17.77 -32.02
CA LEU A 131 -10.31 -16.36 -31.87
C LEU A 131 -8.99 -16.23 -31.09
N SER A 132 -8.78 -17.08 -30.07
CA SER A 132 -7.54 -17.08 -29.31
C SER A 132 -7.24 -18.48 -28.76
N LYS A 133 -6.02 -18.96 -29.01
CA LYS A 133 -5.55 -20.25 -28.47
C LYS A 133 -5.04 -20.05 -27.05
N SER A 134 -5.62 -20.77 -26.08
CA SER A 134 -5.05 -20.88 -24.74
C SER A 134 -3.88 -21.84 -24.75
N LEU A 135 -2.69 -21.30 -24.51
CA LEU A 135 -1.47 -22.09 -24.35
C LEU A 135 -1.28 -22.62 -22.93
N GLN A 136 -1.98 -22.04 -21.96
CA GLN A 136 -2.05 -22.54 -20.59
C GLN A 136 -3.24 -23.48 -20.39
N ILE A 137 -3.16 -24.29 -19.35
CA ILE A 137 -4.23 -25.22 -18.96
C ILE A 137 -5.04 -24.57 -17.84
N LEU A 138 -6.35 -24.47 -18.05
CA LEU A 138 -7.24 -24.05 -16.97
C LEU A 138 -7.29 -25.14 -15.90
N PRO A 139 -7.28 -24.78 -14.62
CA PRO A 139 -7.45 -25.75 -13.56
C PRO A 139 -8.80 -26.46 -13.61
N GLU A 140 -8.86 -27.72 -13.17
CA GLU A 140 -10.11 -28.50 -13.17
C GLU A 140 -11.15 -27.93 -12.20
N LYS A 141 -12.43 -27.91 -12.61
CA LYS A 141 -13.53 -27.25 -11.86
C LYS A 141 -13.70 -27.71 -10.39
N TRP A 142 -13.31 -28.94 -10.04
CA TRP A 142 -13.52 -29.50 -8.69
C TRP A 142 -12.30 -29.39 -7.76
N HIS A 143 -11.10 -29.25 -8.33
CA HIS A 143 -9.83 -29.23 -7.60
C HIS A 143 -8.98 -27.97 -7.86
N GLY A 144 -9.36 -27.15 -8.83
CA GLY A 144 -8.39 -26.44 -9.66
C GLY A 144 -7.80 -25.17 -9.08
N LEU A 145 -8.53 -24.40 -8.29
CA LEU A 145 -7.98 -23.16 -7.74
C LEU A 145 -8.62 -22.83 -6.40
N LYS A 146 -8.37 -23.68 -5.40
CA LYS A 146 -8.81 -23.47 -4.02
C LYS A 146 -7.79 -22.71 -3.19
N ASP A 147 -6.51 -22.79 -3.56
CA ASP A 147 -5.43 -22.12 -2.85
C ASP A 147 -5.61 -20.59 -2.91
N PRO A 148 -5.83 -19.91 -1.77
CA PRO A 148 -6.11 -18.47 -1.76
C PRO A 148 -4.96 -17.63 -2.33
N ASP A 149 -3.71 -18.01 -2.10
CA ASP A 149 -2.54 -17.27 -2.60
C ASP A 149 -2.48 -17.31 -4.14
N LEU A 150 -2.68 -18.50 -4.74
CA LEU A 150 -2.74 -18.66 -6.18
C LEU A 150 -3.95 -17.95 -6.80
N ARG A 151 -5.10 -17.91 -6.12
CA ARG A 151 -6.28 -17.13 -6.55
C ARG A 151 -5.96 -15.65 -6.67
N TYR A 152 -5.29 -15.08 -5.66
CA TYR A 152 -4.91 -13.67 -5.68
C TYR A 152 -3.85 -13.37 -6.75
N ARG A 153 -2.84 -14.23 -6.91
CA ARG A 153 -1.79 -14.06 -7.94
C ARG A 153 -2.30 -14.24 -9.37
N GLN A 154 -3.24 -15.15 -9.55
CA GLN A 154 -3.83 -15.48 -10.85
C GLN A 154 -5.30 -15.09 -10.88
N ARG A 155 -5.62 -13.84 -10.49
CA ARG A 155 -7.00 -13.35 -10.46
C ARG A 155 -7.75 -13.59 -11.77
N TYR A 156 -7.07 -13.52 -12.91
CA TYR A 156 -7.65 -13.80 -14.21
C TYR A 156 -8.13 -15.26 -14.36
N VAL A 157 -7.46 -16.24 -13.72
CA VAL A 157 -7.92 -17.64 -13.65
C VAL A 157 -9.06 -17.78 -12.64
N ASP A 158 -8.92 -17.14 -11.47
CA ASP A 158 -9.94 -17.14 -10.42
C ASP A 158 -11.30 -16.64 -10.93
N LEU A 159 -11.32 -15.50 -11.64
CA LEU A 159 -12.51 -14.95 -12.29
C LEU A 159 -13.12 -15.85 -13.38
N ILE A 160 -12.34 -16.75 -13.98
CA ILE A 160 -12.83 -17.70 -14.99
C ILE A 160 -13.54 -18.88 -14.31
N VAL A 161 -12.94 -19.43 -13.24
CA VAL A 161 -13.35 -20.71 -12.65
C VAL A 161 -14.30 -20.57 -11.46
N ASN A 162 -14.30 -19.41 -10.79
CA ASN A 162 -15.11 -19.09 -9.60
C ASN A 162 -16.04 -17.89 -9.90
N PRO A 163 -17.25 -18.11 -10.45
CA PRO A 163 -18.19 -17.04 -10.80
C PRO A 163 -18.57 -16.11 -9.64
N GLU A 164 -18.63 -16.63 -8.42
CA GLU A 164 -18.94 -15.87 -7.20
C GLU A 164 -17.94 -14.73 -6.95
N VAL A 165 -16.68 -14.90 -7.35
CA VAL A 165 -15.65 -13.84 -7.24
C VAL A 165 -16.03 -12.66 -8.13
N LYS A 166 -16.54 -12.95 -9.32
CA LYS A 166 -17.00 -11.91 -10.25
C LYS A 166 -18.19 -11.15 -9.68
N GLU A 167 -19.12 -11.85 -9.03
CA GLU A 167 -20.28 -11.24 -8.37
C GLU A 167 -19.84 -10.27 -7.27
N THR A 168 -18.84 -10.63 -6.46
CA THR A 168 -18.23 -9.73 -5.46
C THR A 168 -17.71 -8.44 -6.08
N PHE A 169 -17.00 -8.51 -7.22
CA PHE A 169 -16.50 -7.30 -7.89
C PHE A 169 -17.59 -6.46 -8.57
N LEU A 170 -18.68 -7.08 -9.03
CA LEU A 170 -19.85 -6.37 -9.52
C LEU A 170 -20.57 -5.64 -8.36
N LEU A 171 -20.70 -6.28 -7.20
CA LEU A 171 -21.22 -5.67 -5.99
C LEU A 171 -20.35 -4.51 -5.52
N ARG A 172 -19.02 -4.67 -5.52
CA ARG A 172 -18.07 -3.58 -5.26
C ARG A 172 -18.36 -2.35 -6.13
N ASN A 173 -18.52 -2.53 -7.44
CA ASN A 173 -18.84 -1.43 -8.36
C ASN A 173 -20.19 -0.78 -8.00
N LYS A 174 -21.22 -1.59 -7.72
CA LYS A 174 -22.54 -1.09 -7.32
C LYS A 174 -22.47 -0.28 -6.01
N ILE A 175 -21.72 -0.75 -5.01
CA ILE A 175 -21.48 -0.08 -3.73
C ILE A 175 -20.82 1.29 -3.97
N ILE A 176 -19.70 1.32 -4.69
CA ILE A 176 -18.96 2.55 -5.02
C ILE A 176 -19.87 3.57 -5.73
N LYS A 177 -20.69 3.14 -6.69
CA LYS A 177 -21.65 4.01 -7.36
C LYS A 177 -22.70 4.58 -6.41
N LYS A 178 -23.21 3.76 -5.49
CA LYS A 178 -24.24 4.18 -4.54
C LYS A 178 -23.70 5.12 -3.45
N ILE A 179 -22.43 4.98 -3.06
CA ILE A 179 -21.73 5.95 -2.21
C ILE A 179 -21.70 7.32 -2.91
N ARG A 180 -21.22 7.37 -4.16
CA ARG A 180 -21.19 8.62 -4.94
C ARG A 180 -22.58 9.23 -5.09
N GLU A 181 -23.55 8.44 -5.53
CA GLU A 181 -24.94 8.89 -5.70
C GLU A 181 -25.53 9.49 -4.42
N PHE A 182 -25.24 8.90 -3.25
CA PHE A 182 -25.67 9.45 -1.97
C PHE A 182 -25.08 10.84 -1.71
N LEU A 183 -23.78 11.02 -1.91
CA LEU A 183 -23.09 12.29 -1.67
C LEU A 183 -23.45 13.36 -2.71
N ASP A 184 -23.57 12.98 -3.98
CA ASP A 184 -24.01 13.86 -5.06
C ASP A 184 -25.42 14.40 -4.78
N ASN A 185 -26.32 13.56 -4.25
CA ASN A 185 -27.67 13.97 -3.84
C ASN A 185 -27.67 14.92 -2.62
N LEU A 186 -26.62 14.89 -1.80
CA LEU A 186 -26.41 15.83 -0.69
C LEU A 186 -25.67 17.12 -1.12
N GLY A 187 -25.32 17.23 -2.41
CA GLY A 187 -24.68 18.41 -2.99
C GLY A 187 -23.18 18.48 -2.80
N TYR A 188 -22.52 17.37 -2.47
CA TYR A 188 -21.06 17.32 -2.40
C TYR A 188 -20.44 17.32 -3.81
N LEU A 189 -19.34 18.06 -3.97
CA LEU A 189 -18.55 18.08 -5.20
C LEU A 189 -17.45 17.01 -5.14
N GLU A 190 -17.45 16.05 -6.06
CA GLU A 190 -16.31 15.13 -6.24
C GLU A 190 -15.11 15.90 -6.81
N VAL A 191 -13.96 15.81 -6.16
CA VAL A 191 -12.70 16.47 -6.55
C VAL A 191 -11.55 15.47 -6.58
N GLU A 192 -10.42 15.87 -7.16
CA GLU A 192 -9.18 15.09 -7.14
C GLU A 192 -8.05 15.97 -6.59
N THR A 193 -7.39 15.49 -5.54
CA THR A 193 -6.23 16.17 -4.92
C THR A 193 -4.93 15.41 -5.19
N PRO A 194 -3.74 16.02 -5.01
CA PRO A 194 -2.47 15.38 -5.35
C PRO A 194 -2.26 14.01 -4.67
N ILE A 195 -1.86 13.00 -5.45
CA ILE A 195 -1.38 11.71 -4.95
C ILE A 195 0.08 11.79 -4.50
N LEU A 196 0.87 12.60 -5.20
CA LEU A 196 2.27 12.85 -4.90
C LEU A 196 2.39 14.22 -4.22
N GLY A 197 2.96 14.24 -3.02
CA GLY A 197 3.19 15.45 -2.23
C GLY A 197 4.61 15.49 -1.68
N ASN A 198 5.07 16.70 -1.35
CA ASN A 198 6.38 16.88 -0.71
C ASN A 198 6.35 16.54 0.78
N ILE A 199 5.13 16.45 1.35
CA ILE A 199 4.85 16.14 2.75
C ILE A 199 3.70 15.13 2.77
N ALA A 200 3.84 14.07 3.57
CA ALA A 200 2.77 13.11 3.83
C ALA A 200 2.10 13.45 5.17
N GLY A 201 0.97 14.15 5.11
CA GLY A 201 0.16 14.52 6.28
C GLY A 201 -1.32 14.12 6.10
N GLY A 202 -2.14 14.47 7.09
CA GLY A 202 -3.57 14.15 7.18
C GLY A 202 -3.87 12.80 7.85
N ALA A 203 -2.85 12.05 8.26
CA ALA A 203 -2.98 10.83 9.05
C ALA A 203 -1.65 10.53 9.76
N ASN A 204 -1.69 9.63 10.75
CA ASN A 204 -0.49 9.03 11.33
C ASN A 204 -0.23 7.71 10.63
N ALA A 205 0.77 7.67 9.75
CA ALA A 205 1.16 6.49 8.99
C ALA A 205 2.52 6.70 8.33
N ARG A 206 3.30 5.63 8.16
CA ARG A 206 4.56 5.70 7.42
C ARG A 206 4.28 5.82 5.90
N PRO A 207 4.82 6.84 5.19
CA PRO A 207 4.58 6.99 3.76
C PRO A 207 5.49 6.10 2.90
N PHE A 208 5.11 5.93 1.63
CA PHE A 208 6.02 5.50 0.57
C PHE A 208 6.75 6.72 0.01
N LEU A 209 8.08 6.66 -0.03
CA LEU A 209 8.93 7.71 -0.58
C LEU A 209 9.29 7.42 -2.04
N THR A 210 9.42 8.48 -2.84
CA THR A 210 9.81 8.44 -4.25
C THR A 210 10.60 9.70 -4.62
N HIS A 211 11.10 9.79 -5.85
CA HIS A 211 11.93 10.90 -6.30
C HIS A 211 11.50 11.38 -7.69
N HIS A 212 11.34 12.69 -7.84
CA HIS A 212 11.00 13.32 -9.12
C HIS A 212 12.27 13.77 -9.86
N ASN A 213 12.78 12.92 -10.75
CA ASN A 213 14.06 13.11 -11.45
C ASN A 213 14.26 14.48 -12.10
N ALA A 214 13.27 15.03 -12.81
CA ALA A 214 13.45 16.27 -13.58
C ALA A 214 13.46 17.54 -12.70
N LEU A 215 12.87 17.47 -11.51
CA LEU A 215 12.87 18.55 -10.52
C LEU A 215 13.93 18.33 -9.44
N ASN A 216 14.49 17.12 -9.37
CA ASN A 216 15.43 16.67 -8.35
C ASN A 216 14.90 16.94 -6.93
N ILE A 217 13.66 16.53 -6.68
CA ILE A 217 13.00 16.65 -5.37
C ILE A 217 12.50 15.29 -4.90
N ASP A 218 12.58 15.05 -3.61
CA ASP A 218 11.95 13.91 -2.96
C ASP A 218 10.46 14.17 -2.79
N MET A 219 9.66 13.13 -2.99
CA MET A 219 8.22 13.15 -2.85
C MET A 219 7.76 11.94 -2.07
N SER A 220 6.50 11.98 -1.63
CA SER A 220 5.83 10.89 -0.96
C SER A 220 4.49 10.61 -1.63
N LEU A 221 4.06 9.35 -1.61
CA LEU A 221 2.67 9.01 -1.89
C LEU A 221 1.82 9.39 -0.68
N ARG A 222 0.65 9.97 -0.93
CA ARG A 222 -0.26 10.42 0.12
C ARG A 222 -0.73 9.28 1.03
N ILE A 223 -0.78 9.57 2.32
CA ILE A 223 -1.32 8.69 3.38
C ILE A 223 -2.78 9.02 3.70
N ALA A 224 -3.20 10.25 3.37
CA ALA A 224 -4.53 10.83 3.47
C ALA A 224 -4.65 12.00 2.47
N ASN A 225 -5.85 12.49 2.20
CA ASN A 225 -6.09 13.68 1.37
C ASN A 225 -6.70 14.87 2.14
N GLU A 226 -6.84 14.72 3.46
CA GLU A 226 -7.42 15.69 4.40
C GLU A 226 -6.92 17.12 4.21
N LEU A 227 -5.60 17.33 4.26
CA LEU A 227 -5.03 18.68 4.26
C LEU A 227 -5.32 19.43 2.95
N TYR A 228 -5.43 18.73 1.82
CA TYR A 228 -5.78 19.35 0.54
C TYR A 228 -7.28 19.64 0.44
N LEU A 229 -8.14 18.75 0.93
CA LEU A 229 -9.58 18.97 0.92
C LEU A 229 -9.97 20.15 1.82
N LYS A 230 -9.32 20.31 2.98
CA LYS A 230 -9.47 21.51 3.82
C LYS A 230 -9.05 22.80 3.12
N ARG A 231 -8.00 22.78 2.30
CA ARG A 231 -7.62 23.94 1.47
C ARG A 231 -8.71 24.32 0.46
N LEU A 232 -9.49 23.36 -0.03
CA LEU A 232 -10.66 23.66 -0.89
C LEU A 232 -11.80 24.30 -0.09
N ILE A 233 -12.02 23.87 1.16
CA ILE A 233 -12.98 24.52 2.06
C ILE A 233 -12.56 25.98 2.32
N VAL A 234 -11.28 26.24 2.62
CA VAL A 234 -10.73 27.61 2.71
C VAL A 234 -10.96 28.39 1.41
N GLY A 235 -10.85 27.71 0.26
CA GLY A 235 -11.13 28.27 -1.06
C GLY A 235 -12.61 28.59 -1.35
N GLY A 236 -13.53 28.24 -0.44
CA GLY A 236 -14.95 28.55 -0.53
C GLY A 236 -15.81 27.45 -1.17
N PHE A 237 -15.30 26.22 -1.29
CA PHE A 237 -16.14 25.07 -1.64
C PHE A 237 -16.77 24.49 -0.37
N ASP A 238 -18.04 24.78 -0.11
CA ASP A 238 -18.68 24.39 1.15
C ASP A 238 -18.82 22.87 1.34
N LYS A 239 -18.88 22.07 0.26
CA LYS A 239 -19.01 20.61 0.33
C LYS A 239 -18.15 19.94 -0.73
N VAL A 240 -17.13 19.21 -0.31
CA VAL A 240 -16.24 18.46 -1.22
C VAL A 240 -16.06 17.03 -0.72
N TYR A 241 -15.86 16.10 -1.65
CA TYR A 241 -15.38 14.77 -1.33
C TYR A 241 -14.38 14.27 -2.37
N GLU A 242 -13.54 13.34 -1.97
CA GLU A 242 -12.73 12.57 -2.90
C GLU A 242 -12.69 11.10 -2.46
N MET A 243 -13.04 10.21 -3.38
CA MET A 243 -12.82 8.78 -3.22
C MET A 243 -11.63 8.34 -4.05
N GLY A 244 -10.52 8.01 -3.39
CA GLY A 244 -9.25 7.75 -4.06
C GLY A 244 -8.38 6.73 -3.34
N LYS A 245 -7.17 6.52 -3.87
CA LYS A 245 -6.18 5.62 -3.25
C LYS A 245 -5.40 6.34 -2.16
N MET A 246 -5.18 5.64 -1.06
CA MET A 246 -4.22 5.98 -0.01
C MET A 246 -3.12 4.94 0.03
N PHE A 247 -1.91 5.37 0.36
CA PHE A 247 -0.71 4.53 0.32
C PHE A 247 -0.01 4.58 1.67
N ARG A 248 -0.03 3.47 2.41
CA ARG A 248 0.61 3.37 3.73
C ARG A 248 1.61 2.22 3.74
N ASN A 249 2.84 2.53 4.14
CA ASN A 249 3.96 1.60 4.13
C ASN A 249 3.99 0.77 5.42
N GLU A 250 2.96 -0.05 5.57
CA GLU A 250 2.61 -0.81 6.75
C GLU A 250 2.55 -2.31 6.46
N GLY A 251 2.35 -3.10 7.52
CA GLY A 251 2.10 -4.53 7.41
C GLY A 251 0.84 -4.87 6.61
N MET A 252 0.76 -6.13 6.16
CA MET A 252 -0.40 -6.65 5.43
C MET A 252 -1.10 -7.72 6.26
N ASP A 253 -2.41 -7.60 6.44
CA ASP A 253 -3.24 -8.58 7.11
C ASP A 253 -4.56 -8.82 6.35
N ALA A 254 -5.59 -9.33 7.04
CA ALA A 254 -6.90 -9.57 6.44
C ALA A 254 -7.66 -8.27 6.11
N ARG A 255 -7.28 -7.12 6.68
CA ARG A 255 -7.96 -5.82 6.61
C ARG A 255 -7.09 -4.71 6.00
N HIS A 256 -5.77 -4.90 5.98
CA HIS A 256 -4.78 -3.93 5.53
C HIS A 256 -4.10 -4.37 4.23
N ASN A 257 -4.13 -3.49 3.23
CA ASN A 257 -3.37 -3.59 1.99
C ASN A 257 -2.61 -2.27 1.78
N PRO A 258 -1.34 -2.27 1.33
CA PRO A 258 -0.51 -1.07 1.32
C PRO A 258 -1.06 0.06 0.44
N GLU A 259 -1.85 -0.28 -0.57
CA GLU A 259 -2.73 0.63 -1.28
C GLU A 259 -4.19 0.25 -1.07
N PHE A 260 -5.02 1.17 -0.60
CA PHE A 260 -6.44 0.94 -0.33
C PHE A 260 -7.27 2.13 -0.78
N THR A 261 -8.57 1.92 -0.97
CA THR A 261 -9.52 2.97 -1.34
C THR A 261 -10.16 3.53 -0.08
N ASN A 262 -9.99 4.83 0.10
CA ASN A 262 -10.65 5.63 1.13
C ASN A 262 -11.56 6.66 0.46
N ILE A 263 -12.59 7.11 1.16
CA ILE A 263 -13.32 8.32 0.81
C ILE A 263 -13.16 9.30 1.95
N GLU A 264 -12.80 10.54 1.63
CA GLU A 264 -12.84 11.66 2.56
C GLU A 264 -13.80 12.72 2.06
N LEU A 265 -14.57 13.31 2.96
CA LEU A 265 -15.50 14.40 2.67
C LEU A 265 -15.47 15.46 3.75
N TYR A 266 -15.68 16.71 3.36
CA TYR A 266 -15.66 17.87 4.23
C TYR A 266 -16.85 18.78 3.91
N GLU A 267 -17.55 19.20 4.96
CA GLU A 267 -18.70 20.09 4.90
C GLU A 267 -18.51 21.30 5.82
N ALA A 268 -18.42 22.48 5.21
CA ALA A 268 -18.42 23.75 5.93
C ALA A 268 -19.75 23.94 6.67
N TYR A 269 -19.66 24.58 7.83
CA TYR A 269 -20.74 24.86 8.78
C TYR A 269 -21.40 23.64 9.43
N ALA A 270 -20.82 22.44 9.23
CA ALA A 270 -21.20 21.21 9.93
C ALA A 270 -20.25 20.88 11.09
N ASP A 271 -20.68 19.96 11.96
CA ASP A 271 -19.88 19.40 13.04
C ASP A 271 -19.81 17.86 12.99
N TYR A 272 -19.14 17.25 13.97
CA TYR A 272 -19.02 15.79 14.04
C TYR A 272 -20.35 15.05 14.27
N ASN A 273 -21.41 15.69 14.77
CA ASN A 273 -22.75 15.09 14.85
C ASN A 273 -23.38 14.97 13.47
N ASP A 274 -23.24 16.00 12.63
CA ASP A 274 -23.67 15.93 11.23
C ASP A 274 -22.91 14.81 10.51
N MET A 275 -21.60 14.67 10.77
CA MET A 275 -20.80 13.57 10.22
C MET A 275 -21.26 12.19 10.72
N MET A 276 -21.73 12.05 11.98
CA MET A 276 -22.33 10.80 12.48
C MET A 276 -23.62 10.48 11.71
N GLU A 277 -24.50 11.47 11.52
CA GLU A 277 -25.75 11.30 10.77
C GLU A 277 -25.48 10.92 9.30
N ILE A 278 -24.52 11.57 8.65
CA ILE A 278 -24.09 11.22 7.28
C ILE A 278 -23.57 9.79 7.24
N THR A 279 -22.72 9.38 8.20
CA THR A 279 -22.13 8.05 8.24
C THR A 279 -23.18 6.94 8.35
N GLU A 280 -24.08 7.03 9.33
CA GLU A 280 -25.08 5.97 9.54
C GLU A 280 -26.10 5.90 8.41
N ASN A 281 -26.51 7.05 7.86
CA ASN A 281 -27.45 7.09 6.73
C ASN A 281 -26.80 6.65 5.41
N LEU A 282 -25.53 6.98 5.15
CA LEU A 282 -24.80 6.52 3.97
C LEU A 282 -24.69 5.00 3.96
N VAL A 283 -24.24 4.41 5.08
CA VAL A 283 -24.07 2.96 5.17
C VAL A 283 -25.41 2.23 5.06
N ALA A 284 -26.46 2.74 5.73
CA ALA A 284 -27.81 2.19 5.63
C ALA A 284 -28.38 2.29 4.20
N TYR A 285 -28.19 3.43 3.53
CA TYR A 285 -28.62 3.66 2.15
C TYR A 285 -27.95 2.66 1.19
N VAL A 286 -26.62 2.55 1.27
CA VAL A 286 -25.85 1.64 0.40
C VAL A 286 -26.26 0.18 0.65
N ALA A 287 -26.37 -0.25 1.92
CA ALA A 287 -26.84 -1.60 2.24
C ALA A 287 -28.23 -1.87 1.65
N LYS A 288 -29.17 -0.92 1.82
CA LYS A 288 -30.54 -1.04 1.31
C LYS A 288 -30.59 -1.12 -0.21
N GLU A 289 -29.87 -0.26 -0.92
CA GLU A 289 -29.86 -0.17 -2.39
C GLU A 289 -29.12 -1.34 -3.05
N VAL A 290 -28.08 -1.84 -2.39
CA VAL A 290 -27.24 -2.92 -2.92
C VAL A 290 -27.84 -4.28 -2.60
N LEU A 291 -28.24 -4.51 -1.35
CA LEU A 291 -28.62 -5.81 -0.79
C LEU A 291 -30.12 -5.93 -0.49
N GLY A 292 -30.90 -4.85 -0.57
CA GLY A 292 -32.34 -4.84 -0.27
C GLY A 292 -32.68 -4.72 1.22
N THR A 293 -31.68 -4.69 2.11
CA THR A 293 -31.82 -4.73 3.57
C THR A 293 -30.70 -3.93 4.24
N THR A 294 -30.95 -3.42 5.45
CA THR A 294 -29.92 -2.84 6.34
C THR A 294 -29.31 -3.88 7.29
N LYS A 295 -29.88 -5.08 7.37
CA LYS A 295 -29.36 -6.21 8.15
C LYS A 295 -28.52 -7.10 7.27
N VAL A 296 -27.22 -7.16 7.54
CA VAL A 296 -26.22 -7.82 6.69
C VAL A 296 -25.66 -9.03 7.42
N GLU A 297 -25.54 -10.14 6.71
CA GLU A 297 -24.88 -11.35 7.21
C GLU A 297 -23.39 -11.30 6.91
N TYR A 298 -22.57 -11.35 7.95
CA TYR A 298 -21.11 -11.35 7.88
C TYR A 298 -20.55 -12.52 8.68
N GLN A 299 -19.96 -13.51 8.00
CA GLN A 299 -19.27 -14.66 8.59
C GLN A 299 -20.10 -15.38 9.68
N GLY A 300 -21.42 -15.48 9.48
CA GLY A 300 -22.37 -16.13 10.41
C GLY A 300 -22.91 -15.23 11.52
N LYS A 301 -22.58 -13.93 11.51
CA LYS A 301 -23.16 -12.92 12.40
C LYS A 301 -24.04 -11.95 11.61
N THR A 302 -25.17 -11.57 12.18
CA THR A 302 -26.01 -10.50 11.63
C THR A 302 -25.55 -9.14 12.19
N ILE A 303 -25.23 -8.20 11.32
CA ILE A 303 -24.91 -6.80 11.65
C ILE A 303 -26.09 -5.93 11.20
N ASP A 304 -26.69 -5.17 12.11
CA ASP A 304 -27.83 -4.30 11.83
C ASP A 304 -27.36 -2.85 11.62
N PHE A 305 -27.23 -2.43 10.35
CA PHE A 305 -26.84 -1.06 9.99
C PHE A 305 -28.02 -0.07 10.03
N THR A 306 -29.16 -0.44 10.60
CA THR A 306 -30.31 0.48 10.72
C THR A 306 -29.98 1.63 11.69
N PRO A 307 -30.07 2.90 11.25
CA PRO A 307 -29.91 4.05 12.15
C PRO A 307 -31.05 4.14 13.18
N PRO A 308 -30.82 4.79 14.34
CA PRO A 308 -29.56 5.38 14.78
C PRO A 308 -28.62 4.35 15.43
N TRP A 309 -27.31 4.55 15.27
CA TRP A 309 -26.29 3.69 15.89
C TRP A 309 -26.03 4.06 17.35
N ARG A 310 -25.50 3.11 18.14
CA ARG A 310 -25.11 3.35 19.54
C ARG A 310 -24.02 4.42 19.58
N ARG A 311 -24.10 5.37 20.51
CA ARG A 311 -23.05 6.37 20.78
C ARG A 311 -22.52 6.16 22.20
N ILE A 312 -21.21 6.05 22.38
CA ILE A 312 -20.56 5.86 23.68
C ILE A 312 -19.23 6.59 23.74
N LYS A 313 -18.90 7.23 24.87
CA LYS A 313 -17.57 7.84 25.04
C LYS A 313 -16.51 6.76 25.19
N MET A 314 -15.32 6.99 24.65
CA MET A 314 -14.19 6.07 24.76
C MET A 314 -13.92 5.66 26.22
N GLN A 315 -13.82 6.63 27.13
CA GLN A 315 -13.63 6.35 28.56
C GLN A 315 -14.80 5.58 29.22
N ASP A 316 -16.03 5.77 28.73
CA ASP A 316 -17.20 5.06 29.25
C ASP A 316 -17.18 3.59 28.79
N ALA A 317 -16.72 3.34 27.56
CA ALA A 317 -16.48 1.97 27.07
C ALA A 317 -15.37 1.27 27.89
N VAL A 318 -14.27 1.98 28.18
CA VAL A 318 -13.21 1.45 29.07
C VAL A 318 -13.78 1.10 30.45
N LYS A 319 -14.59 1.98 31.02
CA LYS A 319 -15.26 1.74 32.30
C LYS A 319 -16.21 0.54 32.26
N GLU A 320 -16.99 0.39 31.19
CA GLU A 320 -17.93 -0.72 31.00
C GLU A 320 -17.22 -2.08 30.93
N HIS A 321 -16.07 -2.17 30.26
CA HIS A 321 -15.42 -3.45 29.97
C HIS A 321 -14.24 -3.80 30.88
N THR A 322 -13.59 -2.81 31.50
CA THR A 322 -12.43 -3.02 32.38
C THR A 322 -12.71 -2.66 33.85
N GLY A 323 -13.76 -1.86 34.10
CA GLY A 323 -14.07 -1.31 35.42
C GLY A 323 -13.21 -0.09 35.82
N VAL A 324 -12.24 0.30 34.99
CA VAL A 324 -11.40 1.48 35.22
C VAL A 324 -12.18 2.76 34.94
N ASP A 325 -12.27 3.63 35.95
CA ASP A 325 -13.08 4.84 35.91
C ASP A 325 -12.20 6.08 35.73
N PHE A 326 -11.96 6.48 34.48
CA PHE A 326 -11.11 7.62 34.15
C PHE A 326 -11.68 8.97 34.62
N ASP A 327 -12.97 9.06 35.00
CA ASP A 327 -13.49 10.27 35.67
C ASP A 327 -12.84 10.52 37.05
N LYS A 328 -12.24 9.47 37.65
CA LYS A 328 -11.56 9.54 38.96
C LYS A 328 -10.05 9.63 38.86
N ILE A 329 -9.49 9.38 37.68
CA ILE A 329 -8.05 9.42 37.40
C ILE A 329 -7.77 10.77 36.76
N ASN A 330 -6.97 11.62 37.38
CA ASN A 330 -6.80 13.00 36.95
C ASN A 330 -5.36 13.37 36.55
N THR A 331 -4.38 12.52 36.85
CA THR A 331 -2.98 12.77 36.49
C THR A 331 -2.42 11.69 35.56
N ASP A 332 -1.34 12.04 34.86
CA ASP A 332 -0.62 11.11 33.99
C ASP A 332 0.00 9.98 34.79
N GLU A 333 0.53 10.25 35.99
CA GLU A 333 1.12 9.24 36.86
C GLU A 333 0.09 8.19 37.30
N GLU A 334 -1.11 8.63 37.71
CA GLU A 334 -2.21 7.72 38.07
C GLU A 334 -2.62 6.85 36.88
N ALA A 335 -2.69 7.43 35.69
CA ALA A 335 -3.01 6.69 34.46
C ALA A 335 -1.91 5.68 34.09
N LEU A 336 -0.64 6.05 34.24
CA LEU A 336 0.49 5.16 33.98
C LEU A 336 0.53 3.98 34.95
N GLU A 337 0.15 4.17 36.21
CA GLU A 337 0.00 3.03 37.14
C GLU A 337 -1.13 2.08 36.70
N VAL A 338 -2.26 2.61 36.23
CA VAL A 338 -3.32 1.78 35.62
C VAL A 338 -2.80 1.01 34.41
N ALA A 339 -2.03 1.66 33.53
CA ALA A 339 -1.41 1.00 32.37
C ALA A 339 -0.50 -0.17 32.79
N LYS A 340 0.32 0.02 33.84
CA LYS A 340 1.17 -1.05 34.41
C LYS A 340 0.34 -2.19 34.98
N GLU A 341 -0.71 -1.89 35.74
CA GLU A 341 -1.61 -2.90 36.32
C GLU A 341 -2.27 -3.77 35.25
N HIS A 342 -2.62 -3.16 34.11
CA HIS A 342 -3.24 -3.83 32.97
C HIS A 342 -2.24 -4.39 31.96
N LYS A 343 -0.93 -4.27 32.23
CA LYS A 343 0.17 -4.77 31.38
C LYS A 343 0.20 -4.17 29.97
N LEU A 344 -0.25 -2.92 29.83
CA LEU A 344 -0.07 -2.16 28.60
C LEU A 344 1.41 -1.80 28.43
N GLU A 345 1.84 -1.70 27.17
CA GLU A 345 3.17 -1.20 26.84
C GLU A 345 3.24 0.31 27.15
N ILE A 346 4.24 0.72 27.94
CA ILE A 346 4.43 2.13 28.29
C ILE A 346 5.59 2.70 27.49
N LYS A 347 5.25 3.60 26.57
CA LYS A 347 6.20 4.35 25.75
C LYS A 347 6.58 5.67 26.45
N PRO A 348 7.81 6.18 26.26
CA PRO A 348 8.19 7.51 26.73
C PRO A 348 7.21 8.58 26.23
N GLY A 349 6.79 9.50 27.11
CA GLY A 349 5.88 10.59 26.76
C GLY A 349 4.39 10.23 26.77
N MET A 350 4.01 8.99 27.10
CA MET A 350 2.60 8.64 27.27
C MET A 350 1.96 9.44 28.41
N THR A 351 0.81 10.06 28.10
CA THR A 351 -0.05 10.81 29.02
C THR A 351 -1.33 10.03 29.33
N ARG A 352 -2.17 10.54 30.22
CA ARG A 352 -3.50 9.99 30.53
C ARG A 352 -4.35 9.75 29.28
N GLY A 353 -4.31 10.66 28.30
CA GLY A 353 -5.05 10.49 27.05
C GLY A 353 -4.59 9.28 26.25
N HIS A 354 -3.27 9.09 26.12
CA HIS A 354 -2.69 7.93 25.45
C HIS A 354 -3.09 6.62 26.14
N VAL A 355 -3.07 6.59 27.48
CA VAL A 355 -3.49 5.40 28.24
C VAL A 355 -4.96 5.07 28.01
N ILE A 356 -5.85 6.07 27.92
CA ILE A 356 -7.28 5.84 27.62
C ILE A 356 -7.44 5.19 26.24
N SER A 357 -6.71 5.65 25.22
CA SER A 357 -6.72 5.06 23.86
C SER A 357 -6.27 3.61 23.89
N GLU A 358 -5.11 3.35 24.48
CA GLU A 358 -4.51 2.00 24.54
C GLU A 358 -5.38 1.03 25.34
N MET A 359 -6.01 1.49 26.43
CA MET A 359 -6.99 0.69 27.17
C MET A 359 -8.24 0.37 26.33
N PHE A 360 -8.67 1.30 25.48
CA PHE A 360 -9.79 1.07 24.58
C PHE A 360 -9.43 0.07 23.47
N GLU A 361 -8.30 0.28 22.81
CA GLU A 361 -7.80 -0.57 21.72
C GLU A 361 -7.58 -2.02 22.19
N GLU A 362 -6.88 -2.22 23.30
CA GLU A 362 -6.55 -3.56 23.79
C GLU A 362 -7.77 -4.29 24.38
N PHE A 363 -8.64 -3.58 25.12
CA PHE A 363 -9.67 -4.25 25.92
C PHE A 363 -11.10 -4.05 25.41
N CYS A 364 -11.40 -3.00 24.65
CA CYS A 364 -12.79 -2.59 24.37
C CYS A 364 -13.24 -2.82 22.92
N GLU A 365 -12.36 -2.63 21.93
CA GLU A 365 -12.70 -2.74 20.49
C GLU A 365 -13.41 -4.06 20.14
N GLN A 366 -12.97 -5.16 20.76
CA GLN A 366 -13.53 -6.51 20.57
C GLN A 366 -15.02 -6.63 20.92
N TYR A 367 -15.60 -5.66 21.63
CA TYR A 367 -17.03 -5.62 21.97
C TYR A 367 -17.87 -4.75 21.03
N MET A 368 -17.25 -4.05 20.08
CA MET A 368 -17.95 -3.17 19.13
C MET A 368 -18.44 -3.93 17.89
N ASP A 369 -19.23 -4.98 18.12
CA ASP A 369 -19.72 -5.90 17.08
C ASP A 369 -20.82 -5.29 16.20
N GLN A 370 -21.78 -4.60 16.81
CA GLN A 370 -22.81 -3.82 16.14
C GLN A 370 -22.33 -2.39 15.84
N PRO A 371 -22.94 -1.72 14.84
CA PRO A 371 -22.59 -0.35 14.49
C PRO A 371 -22.65 0.61 15.69
N THR A 372 -21.49 1.15 16.06
CA THR A 372 -21.30 1.96 17.27
C THR A 372 -20.35 3.12 16.98
N PHE A 373 -20.75 4.33 17.33
CA PHE A 373 -19.88 5.49 17.36
C PHE A 373 -19.19 5.60 18.72
N ILE A 374 -17.86 5.49 18.70
CA ILE A 374 -17.00 5.82 19.83
C ILE A 374 -16.69 7.30 19.74
N ILE A 375 -17.04 8.07 20.77
CA ILE A 375 -16.88 9.54 20.80
C ILE A 375 -15.94 9.97 21.92
N GLY A 376 -15.54 11.24 21.92
CA GLY A 376 -14.77 11.84 23.02
C GLY A 376 -13.34 11.31 23.11
N HIS A 377 -12.69 11.19 21.95
CA HIS A 377 -11.29 10.81 21.85
C HIS A 377 -10.39 11.83 22.56
N PRO A 378 -9.37 11.39 23.31
CA PRO A 378 -8.39 12.27 23.94
C PRO A 378 -7.71 13.20 22.93
N VAL A 379 -7.30 14.36 23.43
CA VAL A 379 -6.75 15.43 22.61
C VAL A 379 -5.37 15.12 22.06
N GLU A 380 -4.62 14.26 22.75
CA GLU A 380 -3.26 13.86 22.42
C GLU A 380 -3.19 12.96 21.19
N ILE A 381 -4.23 12.15 20.95
CA ILE A 381 -4.33 11.25 19.79
C ILE A 381 -5.12 11.87 18.62
N SER A 382 -5.48 13.15 18.74
CA SER A 382 -6.42 13.80 17.81
C SER A 382 -5.88 15.17 17.35
N PRO A 383 -4.71 15.21 16.66
CA PRO A 383 -3.96 16.43 16.37
C PRO A 383 -4.66 17.39 15.39
N LEU A 384 -5.67 16.92 14.66
CA LEU A 384 -6.42 17.69 13.66
C LEU A 384 -7.88 17.95 14.08
N ALA A 385 -8.30 17.43 15.24
CA ALA A 385 -9.67 17.53 15.73
C ALA A 385 -9.84 18.65 16.75
N LYS A 386 -10.96 19.35 16.68
CA LYS A 386 -11.30 20.44 17.58
C LYS A 386 -11.58 19.93 18.99
N ARG A 387 -11.04 20.62 20.01
CA ARG A 387 -11.34 20.36 21.42
C ARG A 387 -12.84 20.47 21.69
N ASN A 388 -13.33 19.66 22.61
CA ASN A 388 -14.66 19.88 23.16
C ASN A 388 -14.63 21.13 24.07
N PRO A 389 -15.62 22.05 23.93
CA PRO A 389 -15.62 23.29 24.71
C PRO A 389 -15.92 23.09 26.21
N ASP A 390 -16.62 22.02 26.58
CA ASP A 390 -16.98 21.71 27.96
C ASP A 390 -15.91 20.88 28.68
N ASP A 391 -15.20 20.01 27.94
CA ASP A 391 -14.06 19.24 28.45
C ASP A 391 -12.87 19.29 27.46
N PRO A 392 -11.90 20.20 27.64
CA PRO A 392 -10.80 20.41 26.70
C PRO A 392 -9.76 19.27 26.67
N ARG A 393 -9.92 18.24 27.50
CA ARG A 393 -9.10 17.01 27.49
C ARG A 393 -9.50 16.06 26.38
N ILE A 394 -10.70 16.22 25.81
CA ILE A 394 -11.21 15.43 24.70
C ILE A 394 -11.48 16.31 23.48
N THR A 395 -11.68 15.66 22.34
CA THR A 395 -12.04 16.30 21.08
C THR A 395 -13.44 15.88 20.63
N ASN A 396 -14.04 16.73 19.80
CA ASN A 396 -15.27 16.40 19.07
C ASN A 396 -14.93 15.51 17.87
N ARG A 397 -14.44 14.31 18.19
CA ARG A 397 -14.04 13.25 17.25
C ARG A 397 -14.81 11.98 17.54
N PHE A 398 -15.16 11.26 16.49
CA PHE A 398 -15.66 9.91 16.58
C PHE A 398 -14.93 8.95 15.65
N GLU A 399 -14.94 7.69 16.05
CA GLU A 399 -14.66 6.54 15.20
C GLU A 399 -15.93 5.69 15.15
N ALA A 400 -16.32 5.25 13.95
CA ALA A 400 -17.44 4.35 13.77
C ALA A 400 -16.91 2.92 13.68
N PHE A 401 -17.42 2.05 14.53
CA PHE A 401 -17.08 0.64 14.56
C PHE A 401 -18.23 -0.22 14.05
N ALA A 402 -17.91 -1.28 13.31
CA ALA A 402 -18.82 -2.39 13.03
C ALA A 402 -17.99 -3.68 12.87
N ASN A 403 -18.48 -4.81 13.39
CA ASN A 403 -17.71 -6.06 13.44
C ASN A 403 -16.34 -5.90 14.13
N CYS A 404 -16.29 -5.08 15.18
CA CYS A 404 -15.08 -4.75 15.94
C CYS A 404 -14.00 -4.06 15.10
N TRP A 405 -14.36 -3.51 13.94
CA TRP A 405 -13.44 -2.79 13.06
C TRP A 405 -13.87 -1.34 12.98
N GLU A 406 -12.90 -0.44 13.11
CA GLU A 406 -13.07 0.94 12.69
C GLU A 406 -13.39 0.95 11.17
N ILE A 407 -14.53 1.54 10.80
CA ILE A 407 -14.97 1.68 9.40
C ILE A 407 -14.98 3.14 8.95
N ALA A 408 -14.98 4.09 9.90
CA ALA A 408 -14.89 5.52 9.64
C ALA A 408 -14.25 6.26 10.82
N ASN A 409 -13.60 7.38 10.50
CA ASN A 409 -13.05 8.34 11.47
C ASN A 409 -13.46 9.75 11.03
N ALA A 410 -13.89 10.57 11.98
CA ALA A 410 -14.46 11.89 11.68
C ALA A 410 -14.41 12.82 12.88
N PHE A 411 -14.41 14.13 12.60
CA PHE A 411 -14.33 15.13 13.66
C PHE A 411 -14.87 16.49 13.21
N SER A 412 -15.14 17.34 14.20
CA SER A 412 -15.19 18.77 14.00
C SER A 412 -13.77 19.26 13.75
N GLU A 413 -13.54 19.88 12.60
CA GLU A 413 -12.22 20.25 12.15
C GLU A 413 -11.58 21.33 13.02
N LEU A 414 -10.31 21.11 13.38
CA LEU A 414 -9.52 22.14 14.03
C LEU A 414 -9.24 23.26 13.04
N ASN A 415 -9.87 24.41 13.28
CA ASN A 415 -9.78 25.59 12.42
C ASN A 415 -9.12 26.79 13.12
N ASP A 416 -8.56 26.58 14.31
CA ASP A 416 -7.71 27.56 14.99
C ASP A 416 -6.25 27.34 14.55
N PRO A 417 -5.65 28.27 13.78
CA PRO A 417 -4.29 28.11 13.28
C PRO A 417 -3.23 28.08 14.40
N ILE A 418 -3.51 28.71 15.54
CA ILE A 418 -2.57 28.78 16.67
C ILE A 418 -2.53 27.40 17.35
N ASP A 419 -3.70 26.85 17.70
CA ASP A 419 -3.78 25.49 18.27
C ASP A 419 -3.23 24.46 17.27
N GLN A 420 -3.54 24.58 15.97
CA GLN A 420 -3.05 23.63 14.97
C GLN A 420 -1.51 23.62 14.87
N ARG A 421 -0.86 24.79 14.95
CA ARG A 421 0.60 24.90 15.00
C ARG A 421 1.16 24.20 16.25
N GLU A 422 0.57 24.46 17.42
CA GLU A 422 0.98 23.80 18.67
C GLU A 422 0.84 22.27 18.58
N ARG A 423 -0.20 21.76 17.90
CA ARG A 423 -0.36 20.30 17.67
C ARG A 423 0.71 19.72 16.76
N PHE A 424 1.09 20.43 15.69
CA PHE A 424 2.18 19.98 14.83
C PHE A 424 3.53 20.01 15.55
N GLU A 425 3.80 21.02 16.38
CA GLU A 425 5.00 21.06 17.21
C GLU A 425 5.04 19.88 18.20
N GLU A 426 3.91 19.52 18.80
CA GLU A 426 3.82 18.33 19.65
C GLU A 426 4.05 17.02 18.87
N GLN A 427 3.48 16.89 17.67
CA GLN A 427 3.73 15.73 16.80
C GLN A 427 5.21 15.62 16.40
N LEU A 428 5.89 16.74 16.13
CA LEU A 428 7.35 16.73 15.92
C LEU A 428 8.11 16.26 17.16
N ARG A 429 7.70 16.68 18.38
CA ARG A 429 8.30 16.16 19.62
C ARG A 429 8.08 14.66 19.77
N GLN A 430 6.89 14.15 19.48
CA GLN A 430 6.61 12.70 19.50
C GLN A 430 7.49 11.93 18.51
N LYS A 431 7.74 12.51 17.33
CA LYS A 431 8.68 11.95 16.36
C LYS A 431 10.12 11.87 16.88
N GLU A 432 10.57 12.89 17.62
CA GLU A 432 11.88 12.88 18.29
C GLU A 432 11.95 11.78 19.37
N TYR A 433 10.82 11.47 20.02
CA TYR A 433 10.70 10.36 20.98
C TYR A 433 10.54 8.98 20.34
N GLY A 434 10.58 8.88 19.01
CA GLY A 434 10.60 7.61 18.28
C GLY A 434 9.28 7.20 17.64
N ASP A 435 8.26 8.07 17.62
CA ASP A 435 7.05 7.85 16.83
C ASP A 435 7.31 8.15 15.34
N ASP A 436 7.66 7.12 14.58
CA ASP A 436 7.93 7.23 13.14
C ASP A 436 6.66 7.52 12.30
N GLU A 437 5.46 7.52 12.91
CA GLU A 437 4.17 7.77 12.25
C GLU A 437 3.60 9.16 12.56
N ALA A 438 4.23 9.92 13.46
CA ALA A 438 3.78 11.25 13.84
C ALA A 438 3.71 12.25 12.67
N HIS A 439 2.72 13.14 12.75
CA HIS A 439 2.40 14.08 11.69
C HIS A 439 3.55 15.10 11.45
N PRO A 440 3.94 15.38 10.18
CA PRO A 440 4.95 16.38 9.88
C PRO A 440 4.43 17.83 10.04
N MET A 441 5.32 18.80 10.14
CA MET A 441 4.96 20.21 10.02
C MET A 441 4.64 20.56 8.55
N ASP A 442 3.45 21.09 8.29
CA ASP A 442 3.03 21.63 6.99
C ASP A 442 2.71 23.13 7.10
N GLU A 443 3.72 23.97 6.83
CA GLU A 443 3.60 25.43 6.90
C GLU A 443 2.63 25.99 5.84
N ASP A 444 2.47 25.34 4.69
CA ASP A 444 1.50 25.77 3.68
C ASP A 444 0.06 25.51 4.15
N PHE A 445 -0.18 24.38 4.82
CA PHE A 445 -1.48 24.10 5.43
C PHE A 445 -1.80 25.09 6.55
N LEU A 446 -0.83 25.39 7.43
CA LEU A 446 -1.00 26.42 8.46
C LEU A 446 -1.35 27.78 7.85
N ASN A 447 -0.62 28.21 6.81
CA ASN A 447 -0.94 29.43 6.10
C ASN A 447 -2.36 29.40 5.48
N ALA A 448 -2.81 28.26 4.95
CA ALA A 448 -4.16 28.14 4.42
C ALA A 448 -5.23 28.32 5.51
N ILE A 449 -5.09 27.69 6.67
CA ILE A 449 -6.07 27.86 7.76
C ILE A 449 -6.00 29.25 8.41
N GLU A 450 -4.84 29.93 8.37
CA GLU A 450 -4.68 31.34 8.76
C GLU A 450 -5.45 32.31 7.83
N VAL A 451 -5.62 31.97 6.54
CA VAL A 451 -6.52 32.71 5.63
C VAL A 451 -7.98 32.61 6.09
N GLY A 452 -8.35 31.46 6.67
CA GLY A 452 -9.62 31.23 7.34
C GLY A 452 -10.30 29.94 6.88
N LEU A 453 -10.20 28.90 7.71
CA LEU A 453 -11.03 27.70 7.59
C LEU A 453 -12.34 27.92 8.38
N PRO A 454 -13.54 27.90 7.74
CA PRO A 454 -14.81 27.94 8.47
C PRO A 454 -14.94 26.73 9.42
N PRO A 455 -15.82 26.79 10.43
CA PRO A 455 -16.24 25.59 11.16
C PRO A 455 -16.62 24.52 10.15
N THR A 456 -16.06 23.33 10.25
CA THR A 456 -16.18 22.28 9.23
C THR A 456 -16.31 20.94 9.94
N GLY A 457 -17.11 20.03 9.41
CA GLY A 457 -17.08 18.60 9.76
C GLY A 457 -16.37 17.83 8.67
N GLY A 458 -15.46 16.94 9.02
CA GLY A 458 -14.81 16.04 8.08
C GLY A 458 -14.98 14.58 8.48
N LEU A 459 -14.97 13.73 7.46
CA LEU A 459 -15.28 12.30 7.58
C LEU A 459 -14.46 11.50 6.58
N GLY A 460 -13.70 10.54 7.08
CA GLY A 460 -13.03 9.48 6.32
C GLY A 460 -13.74 8.14 6.50
N ILE A 461 -14.00 7.41 5.41
CA ILE A 461 -14.59 6.06 5.43
C ILE A 461 -13.72 5.09 4.64
N GLY A 462 -13.33 3.99 5.30
CA GLY A 462 -12.62 2.89 4.68
C GLY A 462 -13.50 2.11 3.71
N VAL A 463 -13.55 2.53 2.44
CA VAL A 463 -14.43 1.95 1.41
C VAL A 463 -14.20 0.45 1.24
N ASP A 464 -12.94 0.00 1.27
CA ASP A 464 -12.62 -1.42 1.18
C ASP A 464 -13.17 -2.21 2.38
N ARG A 465 -13.05 -1.70 3.61
CA ARG A 465 -13.61 -2.33 4.82
C ARG A 465 -15.14 -2.44 4.73
N LEU A 466 -15.80 -1.38 4.27
CA LEU A 466 -17.25 -1.39 4.04
C LEU A 466 -17.66 -2.45 3.00
N ILE A 467 -16.93 -2.56 1.89
CA ILE A 467 -17.21 -3.57 0.86
C ILE A 467 -17.03 -4.98 1.43
N ILE A 468 -15.99 -5.24 2.24
CA ILE A 468 -15.79 -6.56 2.89
C ILE A 468 -17.03 -6.97 3.67
N LEU A 469 -17.56 -6.06 4.51
CA LEU A 469 -18.73 -6.32 5.33
C LEU A 469 -19.99 -6.55 4.47
N LEU A 470 -20.25 -5.66 3.51
CA LEU A 470 -21.44 -5.73 2.64
C LEU A 470 -21.43 -6.90 1.65
N THR A 471 -20.26 -7.48 1.37
CA THR A 471 -20.10 -8.61 0.43
C THR A 471 -19.74 -9.92 1.14
N ASN A 472 -19.77 -9.93 2.48
CA ASN A 472 -19.48 -11.10 3.31
C ASN A 472 -18.14 -11.78 2.97
N GLN A 473 -17.10 -10.98 2.69
CA GLN A 473 -15.77 -11.49 2.38
C GLN A 473 -14.91 -11.60 3.65
N ALA A 474 -13.97 -12.55 3.67
CA ALA A 474 -13.12 -12.76 4.84
C ALA A 474 -11.91 -11.82 4.84
N SER A 475 -11.48 -11.32 3.67
CA SER A 475 -10.30 -10.49 3.55
C SER A 475 -10.47 -9.33 2.55
N ILE A 476 -9.74 -8.24 2.78
CA ILE A 476 -9.55 -7.15 1.83
C ILE A 476 -9.03 -7.65 0.47
N ARG A 477 -8.28 -8.75 0.48
CA ARG A 477 -7.74 -9.38 -0.74
C ARG A 477 -8.84 -10.00 -1.61
N ASP A 478 -10.00 -10.30 -1.06
CA ASP A 478 -11.16 -10.81 -1.82
C ASP A 478 -11.92 -9.71 -2.55
N VAL A 479 -11.76 -8.45 -2.11
CA VAL A 479 -12.46 -7.29 -2.67
C VAL A 479 -11.56 -6.37 -3.51
N ILE A 480 -10.27 -6.70 -3.62
CA ILE A 480 -9.29 -6.05 -4.51
C ILE A 480 -8.93 -7.02 -5.65
N PHE A 481 -8.98 -6.54 -6.90
CA PHE A 481 -8.67 -7.39 -8.06
C PHE A 481 -7.25 -7.96 -7.97
N PHE A 482 -6.28 -7.11 -7.66
CA PHE A 482 -4.87 -7.45 -7.58
C PHE A 482 -4.29 -6.93 -6.25
N PRO A 483 -4.48 -7.64 -5.14
CA PRO A 483 -3.90 -7.25 -3.86
C PRO A 483 -2.37 -7.37 -3.91
N THR A 484 -1.67 -6.65 -3.05
CA THR A 484 -0.21 -6.78 -2.94
C THR A 484 0.14 -8.17 -2.43
N MET A 485 1.13 -8.82 -3.07
CA MET A 485 1.54 -10.18 -2.72
C MET A 485 3.04 -10.22 -2.47
N LYS A 486 3.48 -11.05 -1.51
CA LYS A 486 4.91 -11.34 -1.35
C LYS A 486 5.47 -11.93 -2.66
N PRO A 487 6.67 -11.54 -3.12
CA PRO A 487 7.26 -12.12 -4.34
C PRO A 487 7.46 -13.63 -4.23
N ILE A 488 7.36 -14.35 -5.35
CA ILE A 488 7.62 -15.80 -5.39
C ILE A 488 9.13 -16.01 -5.32
N GLY A 489 9.59 -16.85 -4.40
CA GLY A 489 11.02 -17.17 -4.26
C GLY A 489 11.84 -16.10 -3.55
N ALA A 490 11.20 -15.07 -2.97
CA ALA A 490 11.87 -14.20 -2.00
C ALA A 490 12.18 -15.03 -0.74
N ASP A 491 13.45 -15.10 -0.37
CA ASP A 491 13.85 -15.63 0.93
C ASP A 491 13.23 -14.73 2.02
N PRO A 492 12.46 -15.28 2.98
CA PRO A 492 11.97 -14.50 4.10
C PRO A 492 13.09 -13.82 4.91
N ASN A 493 14.35 -14.24 4.73
CA ASN A 493 15.56 -13.66 5.32
C ASN A 493 16.46 -12.94 4.29
N ALA A 494 16.04 -12.75 3.03
CA ALA A 494 16.82 -11.94 2.10
C ALA A 494 16.78 -10.48 2.58
N GLU A 495 17.95 -9.95 2.95
CA GLU A 495 18.14 -8.51 3.10
C GLU A 495 17.60 -7.82 1.84
N ALA A 496 16.82 -6.76 2.07
CA ALA A 496 16.25 -5.97 1.00
C ALA A 496 17.36 -5.59 -0.01
N ALA A 497 17.07 -5.73 -1.31
CA ALA A 497 17.93 -5.20 -2.36
C ALA A 497 18.37 -3.78 -1.98
N PRO A 498 19.64 -3.40 -2.20
CA PRO A 498 20.15 -2.11 -1.75
C PRO A 498 19.21 -1.03 -2.24
N LYS A 499 18.55 -0.38 -1.28
CA LYS A 499 17.82 0.86 -1.52
C LYS A 499 18.77 1.74 -2.34
N ALA A 500 18.27 2.39 -3.39
CA ALA A 500 18.95 3.55 -3.93
C ALA A 500 19.17 4.48 -2.73
N SER A 501 20.39 4.48 -2.21
CA SER A 501 20.69 4.96 -0.88
C SER A 501 20.87 6.48 -0.95
N THR A 502 19.83 7.21 -0.59
CA THR A 502 20.04 8.06 0.58
C THR A 502 20.24 7.09 1.74
N LYS A 503 21.48 6.98 2.24
CA LYS A 503 21.75 6.21 3.46
C LYS A 503 20.81 6.79 4.52
N ALA A 504 19.86 6.00 4.99
CA ALA A 504 19.30 6.21 6.31
C ALA A 504 20.50 6.03 7.25
N ASP A 505 20.88 7.10 7.94
CA ASP A 505 21.88 7.03 8.99
C ASP A 505 21.46 5.91 9.97
N GLU A 506 22.39 5.02 10.32
CA GLU A 506 22.23 4.27 11.57
C GLU A 506 21.96 5.31 12.65
N LYS A 507 20.78 5.26 13.29
CA LYS A 507 20.48 6.13 14.42
C LYS A 507 21.46 5.73 15.54
N ILE A 508 22.52 6.52 15.70
CA ILE A 508 23.46 6.40 16.82
C ILE A 508 22.76 6.94 18.05
N ASP A 509 22.69 6.15 19.11
CA ASP A 509 22.22 6.61 20.41
C ASP A 509 23.34 7.42 21.09
N PHE A 510 23.34 8.74 20.84
CA PHE A 510 24.35 9.64 21.37
C PHE A 510 24.38 9.71 22.91
N SER A 511 23.38 9.16 23.62
CA SER A 511 23.40 9.07 25.09
C SER A 511 24.40 8.04 25.61
N LYS A 512 24.87 7.12 24.76
CA LYS A 512 25.82 6.06 25.07
C LYS A 512 27.23 6.32 24.53
N VAL A 513 27.45 7.49 23.94
CA VAL A 513 28.73 7.90 23.36
C VAL A 513 29.57 8.60 24.41
N GLU A 514 30.79 8.10 24.65
CA GLU A 514 31.79 8.77 25.48
C GLU A 514 32.71 9.63 24.60
N ILE A 515 32.79 10.93 24.91
CA ILE A 515 33.64 11.90 24.19
C ILE A 515 34.88 12.21 25.03
N GLU A 516 36.06 12.11 24.41
CA GLU A 516 37.32 12.44 25.07
C GLU A 516 37.34 13.90 25.57
N PRO A 517 37.93 14.18 26.75
CA PRO A 517 38.08 15.54 27.23
C PRO A 517 38.87 16.41 26.25
N LEU A 518 38.46 17.67 26.10
CA LEU A 518 39.20 18.63 25.31
C LEU A 518 40.66 18.75 25.80
N PHE A 519 41.58 18.92 24.87
CA PHE A 519 42.97 19.24 25.19
C PHE A 519 43.04 20.48 26.09
N LYS A 520 43.78 20.37 27.19
CA LYS A 520 43.96 21.48 28.14
C LYS A 520 44.85 22.59 27.58
N ASP A 521 45.75 22.25 26.67
CA ASP A 521 46.68 23.17 26.03
C ASP A 521 46.03 23.77 24.78
N MET A 522 45.98 25.10 24.71
CA MET A 522 45.48 25.81 23.54
C MET A 522 46.57 25.84 22.46
N VAL A 523 46.20 25.53 21.21
CA VAL A 523 47.07 25.72 20.05
C VAL A 523 46.91 27.15 19.54
N ASP A 524 48.02 27.86 19.32
CA ASP A 524 47.97 29.19 18.74
C ASP A 524 47.70 29.16 17.22
N PHE A 525 47.12 30.24 16.70
CA PHE A 525 46.71 30.34 15.30
C PHE A 525 47.88 30.21 14.31
N ASP A 526 49.07 30.70 14.65
CA ASP A 526 50.25 30.62 13.77
C ASP A 526 50.75 29.17 13.66
N THR A 527 50.69 28.41 14.75
CA THR A 527 51.00 26.98 14.77
C THR A 527 49.97 26.17 13.97
N PHE A 528 48.66 26.41 14.16
CA PHE A 528 47.62 25.70 13.41
C PHE A 528 47.67 25.99 11.90
N SER A 529 47.76 27.27 11.53
CA SER A 529 47.73 27.72 10.13
C SER A 529 48.92 27.26 9.29
N LYS A 530 50.00 26.78 9.93
CA LYS A 530 51.13 26.11 9.26
C LYS A 530 50.80 24.71 8.76
N SER A 531 49.74 24.07 9.24
CA SER A 531 49.33 22.75 8.74
C SER A 531 48.57 22.90 7.42
N ASP A 532 48.99 22.18 6.38
CA ASP A 532 48.36 22.23 5.06
C ASP A 532 47.36 21.07 4.91
N PHE A 533 46.08 21.38 5.11
CA PHE A 533 44.97 20.44 4.96
C PHE A 533 44.43 20.48 3.52
N ARG A 534 44.36 19.32 2.88
CA ARG A 534 43.90 19.18 1.49
C ARG A 534 42.86 18.08 1.34
N ALA A 535 41.92 18.29 0.43
CA ALA A 535 41.15 17.21 -0.15
C ALA A 535 42.05 16.37 -1.06
N VAL A 536 42.11 15.07 -0.83
CA VAL A 536 42.94 14.12 -1.58
C VAL A 536 42.08 13.00 -2.16
N LYS A 537 42.32 12.61 -3.42
CA LYS A 537 41.57 11.52 -4.07
C LYS A 537 42.33 10.22 -3.98
N VAL A 538 41.66 9.15 -3.56
CA VAL A 538 42.27 7.82 -3.46
C VAL A 538 42.37 7.20 -4.84
N LYS A 539 43.59 7.11 -5.38
CA LYS A 539 43.87 6.41 -6.65
C LYS A 539 43.96 4.90 -6.41
N GLU A 540 44.71 4.51 -5.37
CA GLU A 540 44.88 3.11 -4.99
C GLU A 540 44.89 2.97 -3.46
N CYS A 541 44.35 1.86 -2.96
CA CYS A 541 44.45 1.47 -1.55
C CYS A 541 44.78 -0.02 -1.48
N SER A 542 45.68 -0.41 -0.58
CA SER A 542 46.07 -1.81 -0.39
C SER A 542 46.52 -2.10 1.04
N ALA A 543 46.30 -3.32 1.51
CA ALA A 543 46.83 -3.76 2.80
C ALA A 543 48.37 -3.85 2.78
N VAL A 544 49.03 -3.39 3.85
CA VAL A 544 50.49 -3.43 3.95
C VAL A 544 50.95 -4.85 4.30
N PRO A 545 51.80 -5.50 3.49
CA PRO A 545 52.30 -6.83 3.78
C PRO A 545 52.98 -6.90 5.16
N LYS A 546 52.63 -7.90 5.97
CA LYS A 546 53.12 -8.11 7.35
C LYS A 546 52.58 -7.14 8.41
N SER A 547 51.63 -6.26 8.09
CA SER A 547 50.88 -5.49 9.07
C SER A 547 49.41 -5.91 9.06
N LYS A 548 48.81 -6.10 10.24
CA LYS A 548 47.37 -6.32 10.37
C LYS A 548 46.57 -5.02 10.46
N LYS A 549 47.23 -3.89 10.72
CA LYS A 549 46.57 -2.61 11.04
C LYS A 549 46.70 -1.54 9.96
N LEU A 550 47.64 -1.68 9.02
CA LEU A 550 47.99 -0.60 8.09
C LEU A 550 47.42 -0.82 6.69
N LEU A 551 46.78 0.22 6.17
CA LEU A 551 46.49 0.41 4.76
C LEU A 551 47.49 1.39 4.15
N LYS A 552 47.91 1.13 2.91
CA LYS A 552 48.72 2.00 2.07
C LYS A 552 47.83 2.67 1.03
N PHE A 553 47.84 4.01 1.04
CA PHE A 553 47.12 4.84 0.09
C PHE A 553 48.09 5.44 -0.92
N VAL A 554 47.70 5.44 -2.19
CA VAL A 554 48.26 6.29 -3.25
C VAL A 554 47.21 7.34 -3.57
N LEU A 555 47.56 8.61 -3.36
CA LEU A 555 46.64 9.73 -3.32
C LEU A 555 46.98 10.79 -4.36
N ASP A 556 45.96 11.36 -4.99
CA ASP A 556 46.05 12.61 -5.72
C ASP A 556 45.83 13.79 -4.76
N ASP A 557 46.84 14.62 -4.56
CA ASP A 557 46.73 15.85 -3.78
C ASP A 557 46.72 17.12 -4.64
N GLY A 558 46.54 16.97 -5.97
CA GLY A 558 46.50 18.08 -6.92
C GLY A 558 47.87 18.65 -7.31
N THR A 559 48.98 18.13 -6.79
CA THR A 559 50.34 18.58 -7.15
C THR A 559 50.88 17.96 -8.44
N GLY A 560 50.22 16.90 -8.94
CA GLY A 560 50.65 16.15 -10.13
C GLY A 560 51.61 15.00 -9.83
N GLU A 561 52.05 14.84 -8.58
CA GLU A 561 52.80 13.68 -8.09
C GLU A 561 51.90 12.80 -7.19
N ASP A 562 52.19 11.50 -7.17
CA ASP A 562 51.44 10.56 -6.32
C ASP A 562 51.96 10.63 -4.87
N ARG A 563 51.06 10.93 -3.93
CA ARG A 563 51.37 10.96 -2.51
C ARG A 563 51.07 9.62 -1.86
N VAL A 564 52.04 9.07 -1.13
CA VAL A 564 51.87 7.83 -0.36
C VAL A 564 51.62 8.16 1.12
N ILE A 565 50.52 7.66 1.68
CA ILE A 565 50.21 7.74 3.12
C ILE A 565 49.87 6.34 3.64
N LEU A 566 50.40 6.01 4.83
CA LEU A 566 50.05 4.79 5.56
C LEU A 566 49.12 5.15 6.71
N SER A 567 47.97 4.48 6.82
CA SER A 567 46.99 4.74 7.87
C SER A 567 46.61 3.47 8.63
N GLY A 568 46.46 3.58 9.95
CA GLY A 568 46.20 2.49 10.89
C GLY A 568 44.74 2.02 10.95
N ILE A 569 44.01 2.10 9.83
CA ILE A 569 42.54 1.95 9.80
C ILE A 569 42.06 0.63 9.18
N HIS A 570 42.97 -0.33 8.98
CA HIS A 570 42.62 -1.60 8.32
C HIS A 570 41.62 -2.45 9.11
N GLU A 571 41.51 -2.25 10.43
CA GLU A 571 40.51 -2.93 11.27
C GLU A 571 39.08 -2.35 11.05
N TYR A 572 38.95 -1.22 10.36
CA TYR A 572 37.69 -0.47 10.18
C TYR A 572 37.22 -0.36 8.73
N TYR A 573 38.12 -0.50 7.74
CA TYR A 573 37.80 -0.33 6.32
C TYR A 573 38.54 -1.35 5.47
N GLU A 574 37.86 -1.86 4.44
CA GLU A 574 38.48 -2.68 3.41
C GLU A 574 39.05 -1.79 2.28
N PRO A 575 40.21 -2.14 1.68
CA PRO A 575 40.86 -1.30 0.66
C PRO A 575 39.95 -0.91 -0.51
N GLU A 576 39.10 -1.82 -0.98
CA GLU A 576 38.23 -1.64 -2.14
C GLU A 576 37.15 -0.56 -1.89
N GLU A 577 36.75 -0.35 -0.64
CA GLU A 577 35.72 0.63 -0.27
C GLU A 577 36.22 2.09 -0.38
N LEU A 578 37.55 2.26 -0.33
CA LEU A 578 38.20 3.56 -0.23
C LEU A 578 38.69 4.08 -1.58
N VAL A 579 38.88 3.21 -2.58
CA VAL A 579 39.32 3.62 -3.92
C VAL A 579 38.28 4.54 -4.57
N GLY A 580 38.73 5.67 -5.12
CA GLY A 580 37.88 6.68 -5.74
C GLY A 580 37.16 7.62 -4.77
N LYS A 581 37.32 7.46 -3.45
CA LYS A 581 36.80 8.40 -2.46
C LYS A 581 37.69 9.64 -2.34
N THR A 582 37.10 10.73 -1.85
CA THR A 582 37.80 11.97 -1.52
C THR A 582 37.92 12.09 -0.01
N LEU A 583 39.16 12.17 0.48
CA LEU A 583 39.51 12.20 1.90
C LEU A 583 40.15 13.53 2.28
N ILE A 584 40.27 13.81 3.57
CA ILE A 584 41.07 14.94 4.07
C ILE A 584 42.42 14.46 4.62
N ALA A 585 43.49 15.12 4.19
CA ALA A 585 44.84 14.83 4.65
C ALA A 585 45.62 16.08 5.03
N ILE A 586 46.53 15.95 5.99
CA ILE A 586 47.64 16.90 6.18
C ILE A 586 48.77 16.48 5.25
N VAL A 587 49.13 17.35 4.32
CA VAL A 587 50.07 17.01 3.22
C VAL A 587 51.48 17.56 3.40
N ASN A 588 51.71 18.42 4.39
CA ASN A 588 53.00 19.06 4.64
C ASN A 588 53.72 18.55 5.90
N LEU A 589 53.42 17.33 6.34
CA LEU A 589 54.19 16.65 7.38
C LEU A 589 55.47 16.04 6.80
N PRO A 590 56.59 16.03 7.57
CA PRO A 590 57.80 15.36 7.14
C PRO A 590 57.56 13.84 6.96
N PRO A 591 58.17 13.19 5.95
CA PRO A 591 58.02 11.76 5.74
C PRO A 591 58.40 10.96 6.99
N ARG A 592 57.54 10.01 7.38
CA ARG A 592 57.79 9.08 8.48
C ARG A 592 57.88 7.66 7.94
N ALA A 593 59.06 7.05 8.06
CA ALA A 593 59.25 5.65 7.67
C ALA A 593 58.43 4.73 8.58
N MET A 594 57.53 3.96 7.98
CA MET A 594 56.69 2.96 8.64
C MET A 594 56.76 1.66 7.85
N MET A 595 57.21 0.58 8.48
CA MET A 595 57.35 -0.74 7.82
C MET A 595 58.18 -0.71 6.52
N GLY A 596 59.15 0.22 6.42
CA GLY A 596 60.02 0.37 5.24
C GLY A 596 59.41 1.18 4.09
N ILE A 597 58.26 1.84 4.30
CA ILE A 597 57.61 2.75 3.35
C ILE A 597 57.51 4.13 4.00
N ASP A 598 57.82 5.19 3.27
CA ASP A 598 57.69 6.56 3.76
C ASP A 598 56.24 7.02 3.68
N SER A 599 55.63 7.34 4.83
CA SER A 599 54.32 7.98 4.91
C SER A 599 54.49 9.50 4.83
N CYS A 600 54.06 10.09 3.73
CA CYS A 600 54.25 11.51 3.39
C CYS A 600 52.99 12.33 3.71
N GLY A 601 52.46 12.19 4.92
CA GLY A 601 51.25 12.88 5.35
C GLY A 601 50.45 12.08 6.37
N MET A 602 49.28 12.60 6.74
CA MET A 602 48.34 11.97 7.67
C MET A 602 46.91 12.16 7.20
N LEU A 603 46.15 11.07 7.11
CA LEU A 603 44.70 11.11 6.88
C LEU A 603 43.97 11.48 8.18
N LEU A 604 42.85 12.19 8.07
CA LEU A 604 42.05 12.57 9.23
C LEU A 604 40.88 11.61 9.45
N SER A 605 40.71 11.17 10.70
CA SER A 605 39.57 10.37 11.16
C SER A 605 39.05 10.92 12.48
N ALA A 606 37.75 10.79 12.71
CA ALA A 606 37.11 11.00 14.01
C ALA A 606 37.01 9.65 14.74
N ILE A 607 37.22 9.66 16.05
CA ILE A 607 37.06 8.48 16.91
C ILE A 607 36.08 8.81 18.03
N HIS A 608 35.30 7.81 18.45
CA HIS A 608 34.50 7.87 19.68
C HIS A 608 34.39 6.47 20.29
N GLU A 609 34.00 6.41 21.56
CA GLU A 609 33.70 5.15 22.23
C GLU A 609 32.19 4.99 22.41
N GLU A 610 31.65 3.83 22.02
CA GLU A 610 30.24 3.47 22.17
C GLU A 610 30.15 2.08 22.82
N GLU A 611 29.50 1.98 23.97
CA GLU A 611 29.33 0.74 24.73
C GLU A 611 30.66 -0.02 24.99
N GLY A 612 31.75 0.70 25.28
CA GLY A 612 33.06 0.11 25.59
C GLY A 612 33.89 -0.31 24.37
N LYS A 613 33.51 0.12 23.16
CA LYS A 613 34.21 -0.17 21.90
C LYS A 613 34.58 1.12 21.17
N GLU A 614 35.84 1.24 20.77
CA GLU A 614 36.31 2.33 19.90
C GLU A 614 35.73 2.16 18.49
N LYS A 615 35.11 3.23 17.98
CA LYS A 615 34.67 3.37 16.60
C LYS A 615 35.47 4.47 15.92
N LEU A 616 35.85 4.23 14.67
CA LEU A 616 36.64 5.15 13.85
C LEU A 616 35.89 5.50 12.56
N HIS A 617 35.83 6.79 12.26
CA HIS A 617 35.19 7.35 11.06
C HIS A 617 36.22 8.15 10.28
N LEU A 618 36.66 7.63 9.14
CA LEU A 618 37.53 8.36 8.22
C LEU A 618 36.77 9.56 7.62
N LEU A 619 37.35 10.75 7.63
CA LEU A 619 36.71 11.95 7.08
C LEU A 619 36.68 11.87 5.55
N MET A 620 35.54 11.43 5.02
CA MET A 620 35.23 11.43 3.59
C MET A 620 34.37 12.64 3.25
N VAL A 621 34.75 13.36 2.19
CA VAL A 621 34.03 14.55 1.71
C VAL A 621 33.48 14.30 0.31
N ASP A 622 32.66 15.23 -0.18
CA ASP A 622 32.04 15.14 -1.50
C ASP A 622 33.09 14.93 -2.61
N ASN A 623 32.84 13.95 -3.49
CA ASN A 623 33.73 13.60 -4.59
C ASN A 623 33.85 14.67 -5.70
N HIS A 624 32.93 15.63 -5.74
CA HIS A 624 33.00 16.79 -6.65
C HIS A 624 34.09 17.78 -6.23
N ILE A 625 34.58 17.72 -4.98
CA ILE A 625 35.71 18.55 -4.55
C ILE A 625 36.96 18.11 -5.31
N PRO A 626 37.67 19.04 -5.99
CA PRO A 626 38.86 18.69 -6.75
C PRO A 626 40.02 18.29 -5.82
N ALA A 627 40.87 17.37 -6.29
CA ALA A 627 42.12 17.04 -5.60
C ALA A 627 42.97 18.31 -5.39
N GLY A 628 43.51 18.47 -4.19
CA GLY A 628 44.32 19.64 -3.82
C GLY A 628 43.55 20.88 -3.38
N ALA A 629 42.20 20.81 -3.31
CA ALA A 629 41.41 21.87 -2.68
C ALA A 629 41.87 22.08 -1.22
N LYS A 630 42.15 23.34 -0.87
CA LYS A 630 42.64 23.71 0.46
C LYS A 630 41.49 23.87 1.45
N LEU A 631 41.67 23.34 2.66
CA LEU A 631 40.78 23.58 3.79
C LEU A 631 41.34 24.73 4.63
N TYR A 632 40.46 25.65 5.02
CA TYR A 632 40.79 26.87 5.78
C TYR A 632 40.30 26.79 7.22
#